data_AF-A0A699YRJ5-F1
#
_entry.id   AF-A0A699YRJ5-F1
#
_cell.length_a   1.000
_cell.length_b   1.000
_cell.length_c   1.000
_cell.angle_alpha   90.00
_cell.angle_beta   90.00
_cell.angle_gamma   90.00
#
_symmetry.space_group_name_H-M   'P 1'
#
loop_
_entity.id
_entity.type
_entity.pdbx_description
1 polymer ?
#
loop_
_entity_poly.entity_id
_entity_poly.type
_entity_poly.pdbx_seq_one_letter_code
_entity_poly.pdbx_strand_id
1 'polypeptide(L)'
;MVFRQHKLQYDPPLEELRTKHYKDNLNTFLGLPLRMKGVSDLSERPGFFRPIMDSNPAGIACVYAAAEALFNQLAEELKKYQDWVVLGTAELDEFVDEALSEVADWELNFKVDCYTVSLLHVKACVDEQMKRLQEALIASLRRKAVAEKEQIEEFMRGGKELFNRQASTVEEIGKAGLEARGMVDGLAELAQVKRRIEEKNKLLRAMAAGTGREAAFAAVDLTEANAAWEAFSTQLQQFDANLEEQKTQLATAIEKQVDEY
;
A
#
# COMPACT_ATOMS: atom_id res chain seq x y z
N MET A 1 -15.22 4.08 23.30
CA MET A 1 -15.49 4.32 21.86
C MET A 1 -14.63 3.34 21.08
N VAL A 2 -15.21 2.67 20.09
CA VAL A 2 -14.52 1.70 19.24
C VAL A 2 -14.88 2.00 17.79
N PHE A 3 -13.90 1.95 16.90
CA PHE A 3 -14.13 2.04 15.46
C PHE A 3 -14.44 0.65 14.92
N ARG A 4 -15.68 0.41 14.47
CA ARG A 4 -16.12 -0.84 13.86
C ARG A 4 -16.96 -0.53 12.62
N GLN A 5 -16.79 -1.30 11.54
CA GLN A 5 -17.56 -1.17 10.30
C GLN A 5 -17.58 0.27 9.74
N HIS A 6 -16.43 0.93 9.68
CA HIS A 6 -16.30 2.31 9.18
C HIS A 6 -17.13 3.35 9.95
N LYS A 7 -17.54 3.06 11.19
CA LYS A 7 -18.27 4.01 12.04
C LYS A 7 -17.68 4.04 13.43
N LEU A 8 -17.52 5.25 13.96
CA LEU A 8 -17.18 5.48 15.35
C LEU A 8 -18.42 5.22 16.21
N GLN A 9 -18.35 4.27 17.14
CA GLN A 9 -19.47 3.92 18.01
C GLN A 9 -19.03 3.76 19.48
N TYR A 10 -19.96 3.99 20.41
CA TYR A 10 -19.76 3.60 21.81
C TYR A 10 -19.88 2.08 21.94
N ASP A 11 -19.08 1.49 22.84
CA ASP A 11 -19.16 0.07 23.19
C ASP A 11 -19.28 -0.02 24.72
N PRO A 12 -20.44 -0.40 25.28
CA PRO A 12 -21.71 -0.72 24.59
C PRO A 12 -22.38 0.49 23.91
N PRO A 13 -23.35 0.28 23.00
CA PRO A 13 -24.02 1.35 22.26
C PRO A 13 -24.67 2.40 23.15
N LEU A 14 -24.78 3.64 22.65
CA LEU A 14 -25.39 4.75 23.40
C LEU A 14 -26.83 4.44 23.85
N GLU A 15 -27.59 3.70 23.04
CA GLU A 15 -28.94 3.25 23.37
C GLU A 15 -28.97 2.25 24.55
N GLU A 16 -27.96 1.39 24.64
CA GLU A 16 -27.83 0.45 25.74
C GLU A 16 -27.43 1.18 27.03
N LEU A 17 -26.54 2.16 26.93
CA LEU A 17 -26.18 3.06 28.04
C LEU A 17 -27.40 3.88 28.52
N ARG A 18 -28.21 4.39 27.59
CA ARG A 18 -29.47 5.09 27.89
C ARG A 18 -30.45 4.19 28.63
N THR A 19 -30.61 2.95 28.16
CA THR A 19 -31.50 1.97 28.79
C THR A 19 -31.04 1.59 30.20
N LYS A 20 -29.73 1.37 30.41
CA LYS A 20 -29.15 1.11 31.74
C LYS A 20 -29.31 2.31 32.66
N HIS A 21 -29.03 3.52 32.19
CA HIS A 21 -29.18 4.74 33.00
C HIS A 21 -30.64 4.97 33.45
N TYR A 22 -31.62 4.74 32.57
CA TYR A 22 -33.02 4.86 32.93
C TYR A 22 -33.51 3.76 33.88
N LYS A 23 -33.12 2.50 33.64
CA LYS A 23 -33.58 1.37 34.44
C LYS A 23 -32.86 1.28 35.79
N ASP A 24 -31.54 1.36 35.80
CA ASP A 24 -30.73 1.02 36.96
C ASP A 24 -30.55 2.22 37.89
N ASN A 25 -30.46 3.43 37.34
CA ASN A 25 -30.28 4.64 38.15
C ASN A 25 -31.62 5.35 38.33
N LEU A 26 -32.20 5.91 37.28
CA LEU A 26 -33.34 6.81 37.43
C LEU A 26 -34.58 6.13 38.00
N ASN A 27 -35.01 4.99 37.45
CA ASN A 27 -36.18 4.28 37.95
C ASN A 27 -35.95 3.65 39.32
N THR A 28 -34.72 3.21 39.64
CA THR A 28 -34.39 2.70 40.97
C THR A 28 -34.47 3.81 42.01
N PHE A 29 -33.90 4.99 41.74
CA PHE A 29 -33.87 6.13 42.66
C PHE A 29 -35.24 6.83 42.79
N LEU A 30 -35.92 7.09 41.67
CA LEU A 30 -37.26 7.68 41.67
C LEU A 30 -38.33 6.71 42.20
N GLY A 31 -38.08 5.41 42.10
CA GLY A 31 -38.91 4.35 42.68
C GLY A 31 -38.59 4.03 44.15
N LEU A 32 -37.57 4.66 44.77
CA LEU A 32 -37.25 4.44 46.19
C LEU A 32 -38.44 4.75 47.10
N PRO A 33 -39.15 5.89 46.98
CA PRO A 33 -40.30 6.19 47.84
C PRO A 33 -41.36 5.09 47.77
N LEU A 34 -41.58 4.47 46.62
CA LEU A 34 -42.56 3.38 46.46
C LEU A 34 -42.14 2.07 47.14
N ARG A 35 -40.85 1.89 47.42
CA ARG A 35 -40.25 0.68 48.02
C ARG A 35 -39.82 0.88 49.47
N MET A 36 -39.89 2.11 49.99
CA MET A 36 -39.51 2.43 51.36
C MET A 36 -40.52 1.85 52.35
N LYS A 37 -40.01 1.26 53.44
CA LYS A 37 -40.80 0.86 54.60
C LYS A 37 -40.58 1.89 55.71
N GLY A 38 -41.67 2.45 56.22
CA GLY A 38 -41.61 3.39 57.34
C GLY A 38 -41.68 2.68 58.69
N VAL A 39 -41.83 3.46 59.77
CA VAL A 39 -41.84 2.98 61.16
C VAL A 39 -43.25 2.54 61.61
N SER A 40 -44.28 2.76 60.80
CA SER A 40 -45.69 2.45 61.14
C SER A 40 -46.24 1.29 60.30
N ASP A 41 -47.09 0.44 60.86
CA ASP A 41 -47.76 -0.67 60.14
C ASP A 41 -48.57 -0.20 58.92
N LEU A 42 -49.03 1.06 58.92
CA LEU A 42 -49.72 1.68 57.79
C LEU A 42 -48.79 1.96 56.60
N SER A 43 -47.49 2.13 56.88
CA SER A 43 -46.45 2.38 55.88
C SER A 43 -45.95 1.12 55.17
N GLU A 44 -46.38 -0.07 55.61
CA GLU A 44 -46.14 -1.33 54.90
C GLU A 44 -47.06 -1.51 53.70
N ARG A 45 -48.11 -0.69 53.58
CA ARG A 45 -49.04 -0.74 52.44
C ARG A 45 -48.33 -0.27 51.16
N PRO A 46 -48.39 -1.06 50.06
CA PRO A 46 -47.79 -0.66 48.80
C PRO A 46 -48.43 0.65 48.30
N GLY A 47 -47.59 1.67 48.10
CA GLY A 47 -48.03 2.99 47.66
C GLY A 47 -48.33 4.01 48.77
N PHE A 48 -48.04 3.72 50.04
CA PHE A 48 -48.20 4.69 51.14
C PHE A 48 -47.46 6.01 50.89
N PHE A 49 -46.24 5.95 50.36
CA PHE A 49 -45.40 7.10 50.04
C PHE A 49 -45.56 7.61 48.59
N ARG A 50 -46.51 7.07 47.82
CA ARG A 50 -46.79 7.53 46.45
C ARG A 50 -47.05 9.05 46.33
N PRO A 51 -47.74 9.71 47.29
CA PRO A 51 -47.92 11.16 47.24
C PRO A 51 -46.61 11.98 47.23
N ILE A 52 -45.49 11.42 47.72
CA ILE A 52 -44.18 12.09 47.69
C ILE A 52 -43.68 12.25 46.24
N MET A 53 -43.92 11.23 45.41
CA MET A 53 -43.59 11.27 43.97
C MET A 53 -44.53 12.23 43.22
N ASP A 54 -45.82 12.19 43.57
CA ASP A 54 -46.86 13.01 42.95
C ASP A 54 -46.77 14.49 43.35
N SER A 55 -46.03 14.82 44.42
CA SER A 55 -45.83 16.19 44.92
C SER A 55 -44.87 17.02 44.07
N ASN A 56 -43.97 16.39 43.31
CA ASN A 56 -42.99 17.12 42.49
C ASN A 56 -42.77 16.49 41.10
N PRO A 57 -43.80 16.46 40.23
CA PRO A 57 -43.66 15.97 38.86
C PRO A 57 -42.71 16.83 38.02
N ALA A 58 -42.61 18.13 38.33
CA ALA A 58 -41.73 19.06 37.63
C ALA A 58 -40.24 18.77 37.87
N GLY A 59 -39.87 18.43 39.11
CA GLY A 59 -38.52 18.01 39.45
C GLY A 59 -38.12 16.70 38.77
N ILE A 60 -39.04 15.75 38.69
CA ILE A 60 -38.83 14.49 37.95
C ILE A 60 -38.60 14.78 36.46
N ALA A 61 -39.45 15.58 35.84
CA ALA A 61 -39.29 15.97 34.44
C ALA A 61 -37.94 16.68 34.17
N CYS A 62 -37.50 17.54 35.09
CA CYS A 62 -36.20 18.22 35.00
C CYS A 62 -35.02 17.23 35.03
N VAL A 63 -35.08 16.18 35.85
CA VAL A 63 -34.03 15.15 35.91
C VAL A 63 -33.97 14.33 34.62
N TYR A 64 -35.12 13.96 34.03
CA TYR A 64 -35.14 13.30 32.72
C TYR A 64 -34.60 14.21 31.62
N ALA A 65 -34.95 15.50 31.64
CA ALA A 65 -34.43 16.48 30.69
C ALA A 65 -32.90 16.69 30.82
N ALA A 66 -32.37 16.72 32.05
CA ALA A 66 -30.93 16.80 32.30
C ALA A 66 -30.19 15.55 31.82
N ALA A 67 -30.78 14.36 32.00
CA ALA A 67 -30.22 13.12 31.48
C ALA A 67 -30.19 13.09 29.93
N GLU A 68 -31.25 13.57 29.26
CA GLU A 68 -31.25 13.71 27.80
C GLU A 68 -30.21 14.73 27.32
N ALA A 69 -30.07 15.86 28.01
CA ALA A 69 -29.03 16.83 27.70
C ALA A 69 -27.63 16.22 27.78
N LEU A 70 -27.37 15.37 28.78
CA LEU A 70 -26.12 14.64 28.92
C LEU A 70 -25.90 13.66 27.74
N PHE A 71 -26.91 12.89 27.34
CA PHE A 71 -26.80 12.00 26.19
C PHE A 71 -26.60 12.74 24.87
N ASN A 72 -27.21 13.91 24.71
CA ASN A 72 -26.97 14.79 23.56
C ASN A 72 -25.54 15.32 23.54
N GLN A 73 -25.00 15.74 24.69
CA GLN A 73 -23.59 16.13 24.80
C GLN A 73 -22.64 14.97 24.47
N LEU A 74 -22.93 13.75 24.93
CA LEU A 74 -22.16 12.56 24.54
C LEU A 74 -22.24 12.30 23.03
N ALA A 75 -23.42 12.44 22.42
CA ALA A 75 -23.58 12.27 20.97
C ALA A 75 -22.83 13.35 20.17
N GLU A 76 -22.82 14.60 20.64
CA GLU A 76 -22.07 15.70 20.04
C GLU A 76 -20.56 15.53 20.18
N GLU A 77 -20.08 15.06 21.34
CA GLU A 77 -18.67 14.70 21.52
C GLU A 77 -18.26 13.62 20.51
N LEU A 78 -19.09 12.60 20.30
CA LEU A 78 -18.79 11.58 19.29
C LEU A 78 -18.70 12.16 17.86
N LYS A 79 -19.51 13.16 17.52
CA LYS A 79 -19.42 13.87 16.22
C LYS A 79 -18.10 14.64 16.07
N LYS A 80 -17.59 15.27 17.13
CA LYS A 80 -16.29 15.96 17.08
C LYS A 80 -15.15 15.03 16.74
N TYR A 81 -15.25 13.76 17.12
CA TYR A 81 -14.26 12.73 16.80
C TYR A 81 -14.53 12.01 15.47
N GLN A 82 -15.65 12.27 14.77
CA GLN A 82 -15.87 11.71 13.44
C GLN A 82 -14.91 12.29 12.40
N ASP A 83 -14.63 13.60 12.47
CA ASP A 83 -13.72 14.29 11.54
C ASP A 83 -12.29 13.73 11.60
N TRP A 84 -11.87 13.25 12.77
CA TRP A 84 -10.55 12.61 12.98
C TRP A 84 -10.47 11.19 12.41
N VAL A 85 -11.59 10.60 12.03
CA VAL A 85 -11.70 9.22 11.53
C VAL A 85 -12.06 9.21 10.03
N VAL A 86 -12.07 10.37 9.37
CA VAL A 86 -12.36 10.54 7.93
C VAL A 86 -11.45 9.70 7.04
N LEU A 87 -10.17 9.54 7.43
CA LEU A 87 -9.20 8.66 6.76
C LEU A 87 -9.61 7.18 6.77
N GLY A 88 -10.46 6.76 7.70
CA GLY A 88 -10.99 5.40 7.78
C GLY A 88 -12.31 5.19 7.02
N THR A 89 -12.92 6.27 6.49
CA THR A 89 -14.18 6.23 5.73
C THR A 89 -14.02 6.55 4.25
N ALA A 90 -12.89 7.14 3.84
CA ALA A 90 -12.59 7.40 2.44
C ALA A 90 -12.02 6.15 1.76
N GLU A 91 -12.40 5.91 0.51
CA GLU A 91 -11.63 5.04 -0.39
C GLU A 91 -10.30 5.75 -0.68
N LEU A 92 -9.31 5.43 0.15
CA LEU A 92 -7.98 6.04 0.13
C LEU A 92 -7.30 5.90 -1.24
N ASP A 93 -7.62 4.84 -1.98
CA ASP A 93 -7.05 4.57 -3.30
C ASP A 93 -7.51 5.63 -4.33
N GLU A 94 -8.80 5.96 -4.37
CA GLU A 94 -9.36 6.93 -5.31
C GLU A 94 -8.92 8.37 -4.98
N PHE A 95 -8.87 8.71 -3.69
CA PHE A 95 -8.44 10.03 -3.23
C PHE A 95 -6.93 10.28 -3.43
N VAL A 96 -6.10 9.24 -3.25
CA VAL A 96 -4.65 9.33 -3.49
C VAL A 96 -4.34 9.50 -4.97
N ASP A 97 -5.08 8.82 -5.84
CA ASP A 97 -4.91 8.90 -7.30
C ASP A 97 -5.38 10.26 -7.86
N GLU A 98 -6.39 10.90 -7.27
CA GLU A 98 -6.85 12.24 -7.70
C GLU A 98 -6.01 13.39 -7.12
N ALA A 99 -5.56 13.29 -5.87
CA ALA A 99 -4.99 14.42 -5.13
C ALA A 99 -3.47 14.52 -5.18
N LEU A 100 -2.76 13.42 -5.50
CA LEU A 100 -1.29 13.41 -5.50
C LEU A 100 -0.78 13.24 -6.93
N SER A 101 -0.19 14.31 -7.47
CA SER A 101 0.25 14.35 -8.87
C SER A 101 1.71 14.77 -9.03
N GLU A 102 2.23 15.62 -8.14
CA GLU A 102 3.61 16.08 -8.15
C GLU A 102 4.38 15.60 -6.92
N VAL A 103 5.67 15.27 -7.08
CA VAL A 103 6.53 14.65 -6.05
C VAL A 103 6.53 15.43 -4.72
N ALA A 104 6.33 16.75 -4.77
CA ALA A 104 6.24 17.62 -3.60
C ALA A 104 4.96 17.39 -2.76
N ASP A 105 3.88 16.88 -3.36
CA ASP A 105 2.59 16.61 -2.69
C ASP A 105 2.72 15.48 -1.67
N TRP A 106 3.68 14.57 -1.87
CA TRP A 106 4.00 13.47 -0.94
C TRP A 106 4.92 13.90 0.22
N GLU A 107 5.50 15.11 0.19
CA GLU A 107 6.48 15.56 1.19
C GLU A 107 5.89 16.46 2.28
N LEU A 108 4.66 16.97 2.12
CA LEU A 108 4.03 17.87 3.08
C LEU A 108 3.00 17.14 3.97
N ASN A 109 3.21 17.10 5.31
CA ASN A 109 2.20 17.06 6.41
C ASN A 109 2.76 16.41 7.71
N PHE A 110 2.42 16.73 8.97
CA PHE A 110 1.45 17.61 9.66
C PHE A 110 1.99 17.81 11.12
N LYS A 111 1.82 18.99 11.75
CA LYS A 111 2.18 19.22 13.18
C LYS A 111 1.12 20.10 13.88
N VAL A 112 0.63 19.70 15.07
CA VAL A 112 -0.37 20.46 15.90
C VAL A 112 0.00 20.41 17.39
N ASP A 113 -0.37 21.46 18.15
CA ASP A 113 0.53 22.26 19.00
C ASP A 113 0.27 22.27 20.53
N CYS A 114 -0.75 21.60 21.14
CA CYS A 114 -0.97 21.83 22.60
C CYS A 114 -1.66 20.76 23.50
N TYR A 115 -1.83 19.49 23.11
CA TYR A 115 -2.40 18.46 24.03
C TYR A 115 -1.64 17.14 23.98
N THR A 116 -1.30 16.56 25.14
CA THR A 116 -0.76 15.20 25.23
C THR A 116 -1.92 14.21 25.40
N VAL A 117 -2.56 13.85 24.30
CA VAL A 117 -3.40 12.66 24.22
C VAL A 117 -2.46 11.48 23.99
N SER A 118 -2.58 10.40 24.78
CA SER A 118 -1.79 9.19 24.53
C SER A 118 -2.32 8.50 23.28
N LEU A 119 -1.79 8.92 22.13
CA LEU A 119 -2.02 8.37 20.82
C LEU A 119 -1.25 7.07 20.61
N LEU A 120 -0.80 6.36 21.66
CA LEU A 120 0.10 5.20 21.51
C LEU A 120 -0.49 4.13 20.58
N HIS A 121 -1.79 3.86 20.70
CA HIS A 121 -2.50 2.89 19.86
C HIS A 121 -2.76 3.41 18.43
N VAL A 122 -3.00 4.72 18.29
CA VAL A 122 -3.18 5.37 16.98
C VAL A 122 -1.85 5.44 16.24
N LYS A 123 -0.79 5.87 16.93
CA LYS A 123 0.60 5.86 16.47
C LYS A 123 1.05 4.46 16.10
N ALA A 124 0.79 3.45 16.93
CA ALA A 124 1.15 2.06 16.60
C ALA A 124 0.43 1.58 15.33
N CYS A 125 -0.86 1.90 15.18
CA CYS A 125 -1.63 1.58 13.97
C CYS A 125 -1.07 2.31 12.73
N VAL A 126 -0.76 3.61 12.85
CA VAL A 126 -0.15 4.41 11.77
C VAL A 126 1.24 3.90 11.41
N ASP A 127 2.08 3.60 12.40
CA ASP A 127 3.42 3.04 12.21
C ASP A 127 3.34 1.67 11.51
N GLU A 128 2.33 0.85 11.84
CA GLU A 128 2.10 -0.44 11.18
C GLU A 128 1.59 -0.30 9.75
N GLN A 129 0.64 0.61 9.48
CA GLN A 129 0.22 0.89 8.10
C GLN A 129 1.35 1.49 7.26
N MET A 130 2.16 2.39 7.85
CA MET A 130 3.32 2.98 7.18
C MET A 130 4.37 1.91 6.84
N LYS A 131 4.64 0.97 7.75
CA LYS A 131 5.51 -0.18 7.47
C LYS A 131 4.96 -1.05 6.35
N ARG A 132 3.67 -1.40 6.37
CA ARG A 132 3.03 -2.20 5.32
C ARG A 132 3.11 -1.52 3.96
N LEU A 133 2.88 -0.21 3.90
CA LEU A 133 3.03 0.57 2.69
C LEU A 133 4.48 0.55 2.19
N GLN A 134 5.45 0.78 3.07
CA GLN A 134 6.87 0.74 2.72
C GLN A 134 7.29 -0.63 2.18
N GLU A 135 6.83 -1.72 2.80
CA GLU A 135 7.08 -3.08 2.31
C GLU A 135 6.43 -3.33 0.94
N ALA A 136 5.20 -2.87 0.73
CA ALA A 136 4.50 -3.00 -0.54
C ALA A 136 5.19 -2.21 -1.66
N LEU A 137 5.67 -1.00 -1.38
CA LEU A 137 6.44 -0.17 -2.31
C LEU A 137 7.77 -0.83 -2.68
N ILE A 138 8.52 -1.34 -1.70
CA ILE A 138 9.77 -2.07 -1.94
C ILE A 138 9.50 -3.30 -2.81
N ALA A 139 8.47 -4.09 -2.49
CA ALA A 139 8.10 -5.27 -3.26
C ALA A 139 7.70 -4.91 -4.70
N SER A 140 6.92 -3.85 -4.88
CA SER A 140 6.50 -3.35 -6.20
C SER A 140 7.71 -2.91 -7.04
N LEU A 141 8.58 -2.09 -6.46
CA LEU A 141 9.78 -1.58 -7.11
C LEU A 141 10.74 -2.71 -7.51
N ARG A 142 10.92 -3.71 -6.63
CA ARG A 142 11.71 -4.90 -6.91
C ARG A 142 11.13 -5.73 -8.06
N ARG A 143 9.80 -5.98 -8.06
CA ARG A 143 9.14 -6.70 -9.16
C ARG A 143 9.36 -6.01 -10.51
N LYS A 144 9.21 -4.68 -10.57
CA LYS A 144 9.46 -3.92 -11.80
C LYS A 144 10.92 -4.00 -12.25
N ALA A 145 11.88 -3.91 -11.33
CA ALA A 145 13.30 -4.04 -11.64
C ALA A 145 13.67 -5.45 -12.15
N VAL A 146 13.05 -6.51 -11.59
CA VAL A 146 13.24 -7.89 -12.07
C VAL A 146 12.65 -8.07 -13.47
N ALA A 147 11.44 -7.57 -13.73
CA ALA A 147 10.83 -7.66 -15.06
C ALA A 147 11.67 -6.94 -16.14
N GLU A 148 12.24 -5.77 -15.82
CA GLU A 148 13.16 -5.08 -16.73
C GLU A 148 14.49 -5.84 -16.92
N LYS A 149 15.01 -6.51 -15.88
CA LYS A 149 16.18 -7.40 -16.02
C LYS A 149 15.87 -8.57 -16.96
N GLU A 150 14.71 -9.21 -16.80
CA GLU A 150 14.26 -10.30 -17.67
C GLU A 150 14.14 -9.84 -19.13
N GLN A 151 13.67 -8.62 -19.38
CA GLN A 151 13.65 -8.01 -20.72
C GLN A 151 15.05 -7.90 -21.34
N ILE A 152 16.05 -7.46 -20.56
CA ILE A 152 17.46 -7.39 -21.01
C ILE A 152 17.98 -8.80 -21.33
N GLU A 153 17.71 -9.78 -20.47
CA GLU A 153 18.13 -11.16 -20.66
C GLU A 153 17.47 -11.83 -21.87
N GLU A 154 16.19 -11.56 -22.13
CA GLU A 154 15.47 -12.04 -23.31
C GLU A 154 16.04 -11.45 -24.61
N PHE A 155 16.32 -10.14 -24.63
CA PHE A 155 16.98 -9.50 -25.76
C PHE A 155 18.35 -10.12 -26.07
N MET A 156 19.20 -10.28 -25.04
CA MET A 156 20.51 -10.91 -25.20
C MET A 156 20.40 -12.38 -25.64
N ARG A 157 19.36 -13.09 -25.20
CA ARG A 157 19.10 -14.48 -25.61
C ARG A 157 18.78 -14.56 -27.09
N GLY A 158 17.88 -13.70 -27.59
CA GLY A 158 17.55 -13.63 -29.02
C GLY A 158 18.78 -13.33 -29.89
N GLY A 159 19.66 -12.42 -29.44
CA GLY A 159 20.90 -12.15 -30.17
C GLY A 159 21.94 -13.26 -30.09
N LYS A 160 22.04 -14.00 -28.97
CA LYS A 160 22.87 -15.22 -28.90
C LYS A 160 22.36 -16.31 -29.85
N GLU A 161 21.04 -16.46 -29.99
CA GLU A 161 20.45 -17.38 -30.96
C GLU A 161 20.80 -16.98 -32.40
N LEU A 162 20.78 -15.69 -32.70
CA LEU A 162 21.23 -15.15 -33.99
C LEU A 162 22.70 -15.48 -34.26
N PHE A 163 23.59 -15.28 -33.28
CA PHE A 163 25.02 -15.55 -33.41
C PHE A 163 25.35 -17.03 -33.61
N ASN A 164 24.56 -17.93 -33.02
CA ASN A 164 24.76 -19.37 -33.13
C ASN A 164 24.20 -19.95 -34.44
N ARG A 165 23.49 -19.15 -35.24
CA ARG A 165 22.93 -19.59 -36.51
C ARG A 165 24.05 -19.69 -37.56
N GLN A 166 24.33 -20.90 -38.01
CA GLN A 166 25.20 -21.12 -39.17
C GLN A 166 24.40 -20.86 -40.45
N ALA A 167 24.77 -19.83 -41.20
CA ALA A 167 24.17 -19.55 -42.50
C ALA A 167 24.83 -20.43 -43.56
N SER A 168 24.01 -21.08 -44.39
CA SER A 168 24.45 -21.98 -45.46
C SER A 168 24.28 -21.37 -46.85
N THR A 169 23.59 -20.23 -46.94
CA THR A 169 23.33 -19.52 -48.19
C THR A 169 23.58 -18.02 -48.05
N VAL A 170 23.85 -17.35 -49.18
CA VAL A 170 24.10 -15.90 -49.22
C VAL A 170 22.86 -15.10 -48.79
N GLU A 171 21.65 -15.59 -49.09
CA GLU A 171 20.40 -14.99 -48.61
C GLU A 171 20.24 -15.10 -47.09
N GLU A 172 20.59 -16.24 -46.48
CA GLU A 172 20.58 -16.41 -45.03
C GLU A 172 21.57 -15.47 -44.33
N ILE A 173 22.76 -15.26 -44.91
CA ILE A 173 23.75 -14.29 -44.42
C ILE A 173 23.17 -12.86 -44.47
N GLY A 174 22.55 -12.49 -45.60
CA GLY A 174 21.92 -11.18 -45.76
C GLY A 174 20.79 -10.93 -44.76
N LYS A 175 19.97 -11.95 -44.50
CA LYS A 175 18.89 -11.89 -43.50
C LYS A 175 19.45 -11.78 -42.08
N ALA A 176 20.47 -12.56 -41.73
CA ALA A 176 21.12 -12.47 -40.42
C ALA A 176 21.79 -11.11 -40.19
N GLY A 177 22.38 -10.50 -41.23
CA GLY A 177 22.93 -9.14 -41.16
C GLY A 177 21.87 -8.06 -40.94
N LEU A 178 20.70 -8.19 -41.58
CA LEU A 178 19.56 -7.29 -41.34
C LEU A 178 19.03 -7.40 -39.89
N GLU A 179 18.87 -8.64 -39.39
CA GLU A 179 18.45 -8.90 -38.00
C GLU A 179 19.49 -8.35 -36.99
N ALA A 180 20.78 -8.51 -37.27
CA ALA A 180 21.85 -7.98 -36.43
C ALA A 180 21.85 -6.44 -36.38
N ARG A 181 21.65 -5.77 -37.53
CA ARG A 181 21.48 -4.30 -37.55
C ARG A 181 20.30 -3.83 -36.72
N GLY A 182 19.16 -4.53 -36.81
CA GLY A 182 18.01 -4.23 -35.95
C GLY A 182 18.33 -4.37 -34.46
N MET A 183 19.18 -5.34 -34.07
CA MET A 183 19.65 -5.46 -32.69
C MET A 183 20.62 -4.33 -32.30
N VAL A 184 21.46 -3.85 -33.22
CA VAL A 184 22.34 -2.68 -32.98
C VAL A 184 21.49 -1.44 -32.67
N ASP A 185 20.42 -1.21 -33.42
CA ASP A 185 19.49 -0.11 -33.17
C ASP A 185 18.80 -0.24 -31.79
N GLY A 186 18.48 -1.46 -31.37
CA GLY A 186 17.92 -1.78 -30.06
C GLY A 186 18.87 -1.58 -28.87
N LEU A 187 20.19 -1.47 -29.08
CA LEU A 187 21.17 -1.27 -27.99
C LEU A 187 20.90 0.02 -27.21
N ALA A 188 20.45 1.08 -27.89
CA ALA A 188 20.15 2.37 -27.27
C ALA A 188 18.97 2.26 -26.30
N GLU A 189 17.91 1.55 -26.68
CA GLU A 189 16.76 1.28 -25.81
C GLU A 189 17.17 0.42 -24.62
N LEU A 190 17.98 -0.62 -24.85
CA LEU A 190 18.46 -1.50 -23.78
C LEU A 190 19.33 -0.76 -22.75
N ALA A 191 20.19 0.17 -23.21
CA ALA A 191 20.97 1.03 -22.33
C ALA A 191 20.07 1.91 -21.44
N GLN A 192 18.94 2.40 -21.97
CA GLN A 192 17.95 3.12 -21.17
C GLN A 192 17.29 2.21 -20.13
N VAL A 193 16.92 0.98 -20.50
CA VAL A 193 16.34 -0.01 -19.56
C VAL A 193 17.33 -0.28 -18.42
N LYS A 194 18.61 -0.51 -18.72
CA LYS A 194 19.65 -0.73 -17.71
C LYS A 194 19.77 0.46 -16.74
N ARG A 195 19.79 1.69 -17.25
CA ARG A 195 19.82 2.90 -16.42
C ARG A 195 18.60 2.98 -15.50
N ARG A 196 17.40 2.65 -16.00
CA ARG A 196 16.18 2.60 -15.18
C ARG A 196 16.30 1.57 -14.05
N ILE A 197 16.90 0.41 -14.28
CA ILE A 197 17.12 -0.58 -13.22
C ILE A 197 18.11 -0.05 -12.17
N GLU A 198 19.19 0.62 -12.58
CA GLU A 198 20.16 1.23 -11.67
C GLU A 198 19.52 2.30 -10.77
N GLU A 199 18.66 3.15 -11.33
CA GLU A 199 17.88 4.15 -10.60
C GLU A 199 16.92 3.48 -9.59
N LYS A 200 16.20 2.44 -10.00
CA LYS A 200 15.34 1.64 -9.09
C LYS A 200 16.15 0.97 -7.99
N ASN A 201 17.33 0.43 -8.29
CA ASN A 201 18.22 -0.20 -7.32
C ASN A 201 18.79 0.80 -6.31
N LYS A 202 19.02 2.06 -6.72
CA LYS A 202 19.42 3.13 -5.81
C LYS A 202 18.30 3.45 -4.82
N LEU A 203 17.05 3.54 -5.30
CA LEU A 203 15.88 3.76 -4.46
C LEU A 203 15.61 2.58 -3.53
N LEU A 204 15.71 1.33 -4.01
CA LEU A 204 15.58 0.12 -3.19
C LEU A 204 16.57 0.12 -2.02
N ARG A 205 17.82 0.49 -2.26
CA ARG A 205 18.85 0.61 -1.21
C ARG A 205 18.50 1.70 -0.20
N ALA A 206 18.06 2.87 -0.66
CA ALA A 206 17.67 3.97 0.20
C ALA A 206 16.46 3.61 1.09
N MET A 207 15.43 2.99 0.51
CA MET A 207 14.22 2.58 1.23
C MET A 207 14.47 1.40 2.19
N ALA A 208 15.37 0.47 1.83
CA ALA A 208 15.70 -0.67 2.67
C ALA A 208 16.53 -0.28 3.90
N ALA A 209 17.41 0.72 3.78
CA ALA A 209 18.24 1.21 4.88
C ALA A 209 17.43 1.66 6.12
N GLY A 210 16.19 2.12 5.93
CA GLY A 210 15.28 2.49 7.02
C GLY A 210 14.52 1.34 7.68
N THR A 211 14.54 0.13 7.10
CA THR A 211 13.73 -1.02 7.55
C THR A 211 14.51 -2.05 8.37
N GLY A 212 15.82 -1.88 8.54
CA GLY A 212 16.69 -2.84 9.24
C GLY A 212 16.91 -4.16 8.49
N ARG A 213 16.25 -4.38 7.34
CA ARG A 213 16.62 -5.42 6.37
C ARG A 213 17.93 -5.01 5.71
N GLU A 214 18.88 -5.93 5.60
CA GLU A 214 20.15 -5.70 4.92
C GLU A 214 19.88 -5.15 3.50
N ALA A 215 20.30 -3.90 3.27
CA ALA A 215 20.06 -3.19 2.01
C ALA A 215 20.63 -3.92 0.78
N ALA A 216 21.55 -4.85 0.98
CA ALA A 216 22.12 -5.71 -0.05
C ALA A 216 21.11 -6.70 -0.64
N PHE A 217 20.17 -7.24 0.14
CA PHE A 217 19.18 -8.22 -0.32
C PHE A 217 17.94 -7.59 -0.97
N ALA A 218 17.81 -6.26 -0.90
CA ALA A 218 16.68 -5.54 -1.48
C ALA A 218 16.87 -5.20 -2.96
N ALA A 219 18.12 -5.00 -3.41
CA ALA A 219 18.42 -4.64 -4.79
C ALA A 219 18.43 -5.87 -5.71
N VAL A 220 18.14 -5.65 -6.99
CA VAL A 220 18.24 -6.68 -8.03
C VAL A 220 19.70 -6.78 -8.47
N ASP A 221 20.27 -7.99 -8.39
CA ASP A 221 21.64 -8.26 -8.84
C ASP A 221 21.73 -8.24 -10.37
N LEU A 222 22.58 -7.35 -10.87
CA LEU A 222 22.85 -7.12 -12.29
C LEU A 222 24.25 -7.59 -12.70
N THR A 223 25.05 -8.17 -11.80
CA THR A 223 26.45 -8.53 -12.09
C THR A 223 26.56 -9.49 -13.28
N GLU A 224 25.82 -10.59 -13.26
CA GLU A 224 25.79 -11.58 -14.35
C GLU A 224 25.25 -10.99 -15.66
N ALA A 225 24.14 -10.24 -15.59
CA ALA A 225 23.53 -9.61 -16.77
C ALA A 225 24.48 -8.57 -17.41
N ASN A 226 25.21 -7.81 -16.60
CA ASN A 226 26.22 -6.87 -17.07
C ASN A 226 27.43 -7.55 -17.71
N ALA A 227 27.91 -8.64 -17.12
CA ALA A 227 29.01 -9.42 -17.71
C ALA A 227 28.58 -10.04 -19.05
N ALA A 228 27.36 -10.60 -19.11
CA ALA A 228 26.78 -11.14 -20.34
C ALA A 228 26.59 -10.05 -21.40
N TRP A 229 26.25 -8.83 -20.99
CA TRP A 229 26.06 -7.69 -21.87
C TRP A 229 27.35 -7.23 -22.54
N GLU A 230 28.44 -7.06 -21.79
CA GLU A 230 29.73 -6.66 -22.36
C GLU A 230 30.21 -7.68 -23.41
N ALA A 231 30.03 -8.98 -23.12
CA ALA A 231 30.32 -10.05 -24.07
C ALA A 231 29.40 -9.98 -25.30
N PHE A 232 28.10 -9.78 -25.09
CA PHE A 232 27.11 -9.65 -26.16
C PHE A 232 27.39 -8.46 -27.08
N SER A 233 27.65 -7.28 -26.53
CA SER A 233 27.95 -6.07 -27.29
C SER A 233 29.22 -6.22 -28.12
N THR A 234 30.26 -6.83 -27.55
CA THR A 234 31.51 -7.11 -28.29
C THR A 234 31.25 -8.08 -29.45
N GLN A 235 30.49 -9.14 -29.20
CA GLN A 235 30.15 -10.13 -30.22
C GLN A 235 29.28 -9.55 -31.34
N LEU A 236 28.32 -8.68 -31.00
CA LEU A 236 27.47 -7.99 -31.97
C LEU A 236 28.27 -7.05 -32.88
N GLN A 237 29.24 -6.32 -32.33
CA GLN A 237 30.13 -5.45 -33.11
C GLN A 237 31.02 -6.24 -34.08
N GLN A 238 31.42 -7.45 -33.70
CA GLN A 238 32.24 -8.34 -34.52
C GLN A 238 31.40 -9.19 -35.49
N PHE A 239 30.08 -9.23 -35.34
CA PHE A 239 29.22 -10.13 -36.10
C PHE A 239 29.22 -9.83 -37.60
N ASP A 240 29.24 -8.56 -37.99
CA ASP A 240 29.33 -8.17 -39.42
C ASP A 240 30.62 -8.68 -40.07
N ALA A 241 31.76 -8.64 -39.35
CA ALA A 241 33.01 -9.19 -39.83
C ALA A 241 32.96 -10.72 -39.98
N ASN A 242 32.34 -11.40 -39.01
CA ASN A 242 32.15 -12.85 -39.07
C ASN A 242 31.23 -13.28 -40.22
N LEU A 243 30.19 -12.50 -40.54
CA LEU A 243 29.31 -12.76 -41.68
C LEU A 243 30.04 -12.59 -43.03
N GLU A 244 30.88 -11.56 -43.17
CA GLU A 244 31.71 -11.40 -44.37
C GLU A 244 32.73 -12.55 -44.49
N GLU A 245 33.33 -13.02 -43.39
CA GLU A 245 34.19 -14.19 -43.41
C GLU A 245 33.43 -15.45 -43.87
N GLN A 246 32.26 -15.73 -43.29
CA GLN A 246 31.40 -16.86 -43.70
C GLN A 246 31.06 -16.80 -45.19
N LYS A 247 30.76 -15.61 -45.72
CA LYS A 247 30.47 -15.39 -47.14
C LYS A 247 31.67 -15.71 -48.02
N THR A 248 32.89 -15.32 -47.64
CA THR A 248 34.11 -15.67 -48.40
C THR A 248 34.42 -17.17 -48.37
N GLN A 249 34.15 -17.85 -47.25
CA GLN A 249 34.31 -19.30 -47.13
C GLN A 249 33.30 -20.06 -48.01
N LEU A 250 32.04 -19.60 -48.06
CA LEU A 250 31.03 -20.14 -48.97
C LEU A 250 31.42 -19.93 -50.43
N ALA A 251 31.91 -18.75 -50.80
CA ALA A 251 32.36 -18.48 -52.17
C ALA A 251 33.50 -19.41 -52.61
N THR A 252 34.52 -19.59 -51.77
CA THR A 252 35.65 -20.49 -52.05
C THR A 252 35.24 -21.97 -52.07
N ALA A 253 34.27 -22.38 -51.25
CA ALA A 253 33.72 -23.74 -51.30
C ALA A 253 32.95 -23.99 -52.61
N ILE A 254 32.18 -23.01 -53.08
CA ILE A 254 31.46 -23.08 -54.36
C ILE A 254 32.45 -23.11 -55.53
N GLU A 255 33.49 -22.27 -55.53
CA GLU A 255 34.53 -22.27 -56.57
C GLU A 255 35.22 -23.64 -56.68
N LYS A 256 35.61 -24.25 -55.55
CA LYS A 256 36.20 -25.60 -55.55
C LYS A 256 35.25 -26.66 -56.09
N GLN A 257 33.96 -26.56 -55.79
CA GLN A 257 32.97 -27.48 -56.35
C GLN A 257 32.81 -27.28 -57.85
N VAL A 258 32.92 -26.06 -58.37
CA VAL A 258 32.85 -25.79 -59.81
C VAL A 258 34.10 -26.29 -60.55
N ASP A 259 35.29 -26.20 -59.93
CA ASP A 259 36.55 -26.70 -60.51
C ASP A 259 36.66 -28.24 -60.53
N GLU A 260 35.84 -28.95 -59.74
CA GLU A 260 35.79 -30.42 -59.70
C GLU A 260 34.84 -31.04 -60.75
N TYR A 261 34.09 -30.24 -61.51
CA TYR A 261 33.19 -30.66 -62.61
C TYR A 261 33.72 -30.26 -64.00
#